data_AF-A0A3Q9AHS3-F1
#
_entry.id   AF-A0A3Q9AHS3-F1
#
_cell.length_a   1.000
_cell.length_b   1.000
_cell.length_c   1.000
_cell.angle_alpha   90.00
_cell.angle_beta   90.00
_cell.angle_gamma   90.00
#
_symmetry.space_group_name_H-M   'P 1'
#
loop_
_entity.id
_entity.type
_entity.pdbx_description
1 polymer ?
#
loop_
_entity_poly.entity_id
_entity_poly.type
_entity_poly.pdbx_seq_one_letter_code
_entity_poly.pdbx_strand_id
1 'polypeptide(L)'
;MSSFPVHWEEEVQSLDQSVVCPYSIDEIEQYLWWCHNHWMLDEKPMHYEVRGAVAEQTEDGRHFWLYQASDEVGREWYVVVGSGKSPFKPSMKMRGWMYGKENVLGLAPEHYLNVEIGDQRLADAR
;
A
#
# COMPACT_ATOMS: atom_id res chain seq x y z
N MET A 1 14.69 -7.41 -2.33
CA MET A 1 13.34 -6.87 -2.63
C MET A 1 13.25 -5.54 -1.93
N SER A 2 13.06 -4.48 -2.69
CA SER A 2 12.94 -3.13 -2.15
C SER A 2 11.51 -2.93 -1.64
N SER A 3 11.36 -2.56 -0.38
CA SER A 3 10.06 -2.20 0.21
C SER A 3 10.21 -0.93 1.02
N PHE A 4 9.21 -0.08 0.95
CA PHE A 4 9.13 1.14 1.73
C PHE A 4 8.35 0.93 3.03
N PRO A 5 8.65 1.72 4.07
CA PRO A 5 7.92 1.62 5.33
C PRO A 5 6.45 1.94 5.11
N VAL A 6 5.60 1.35 5.96
CA VAL A 6 4.18 1.68 5.98
C VAL A 6 4.02 3.15 6.35
N HIS A 7 3.22 3.86 5.58
CA HIS A 7 2.66 5.16 5.92
C HIS A 7 1.23 4.95 6.42
N TRP A 8 0.83 5.66 7.47
CA TRP A 8 -0.50 5.48 8.05
C TRP A 8 -1.04 6.76 8.67
N GLU A 9 -2.36 6.89 8.66
CA GLU A 9 -3.07 7.97 9.34
C GLU A 9 -3.41 7.62 10.80
N GLU A 10 -3.83 8.61 11.58
CA GLU A 10 -4.19 8.42 12.98
C GLU A 10 -5.39 7.47 13.18
N GLU A 11 -5.51 6.93 14.40
CA GLU A 11 -6.66 6.11 14.80
C GLU A 11 -7.97 6.91 14.72
N VAL A 12 -9.02 6.29 14.17
CA VAL A 12 -10.34 6.89 14.05
C VAL A 12 -11.38 6.14 14.88
N GLN A 13 -12.30 6.88 15.51
CA GLN A 13 -13.37 6.29 16.33
C GLN A 13 -14.42 5.55 15.49
N SER A 14 -14.71 6.10 14.31
CA SER A 14 -15.62 5.52 13.32
C SER A 14 -15.07 5.74 11.91
N LEU A 15 -15.33 4.77 11.04
CA LEU A 15 -15.08 4.91 9.61
C LEU A 15 -16.42 5.22 8.95
N ASP A 16 -16.47 6.33 8.21
CA ASP A 16 -17.55 6.50 7.25
C ASP A 16 -17.48 5.32 6.27
N GLN A 17 -18.64 4.76 5.91
CA GLN A 17 -18.76 3.58 5.03
C GLN A 17 -18.34 3.85 3.58
N SER A 18 -17.44 4.81 3.35
CA SER A 18 -16.92 5.11 2.03
C SER A 18 -16.16 3.91 1.50
N VAL A 19 -16.64 3.39 0.36
CA VAL A 19 -16.01 2.31 -0.41
C VAL A 19 -14.83 2.85 -1.24
N VAL A 20 -14.49 4.13 -1.10
CA VAL A 20 -13.44 4.79 -1.88
C VAL A 20 -12.10 4.69 -1.15
N CYS A 21 -11.04 4.43 -1.91
CA CYS A 21 -9.66 4.45 -1.42
C CYS A 21 -9.37 5.76 -0.64
N PRO A 22 -8.72 5.68 0.55
CA PRO A 22 -8.47 6.85 1.38
C PRO A 22 -7.39 7.80 0.82
N TYR A 23 -6.55 7.31 -0.11
CA TYR A 23 -5.49 8.07 -0.74
C TYR A 23 -5.76 8.29 -2.23
N SER A 24 -5.46 9.49 -2.69
CA SER A 24 -5.37 9.84 -4.11
C SER A 24 -4.10 9.30 -4.76
N ILE A 25 -4.07 9.30 -6.10
CA ILE A 25 -2.88 8.94 -6.88
C ILE A 25 -1.70 9.85 -6.50
N ASP A 26 -1.93 11.16 -6.42
CA ASP A 26 -0.90 12.15 -6.07
C ASP A 26 -0.29 11.89 -4.69
N GLU A 27 -1.11 11.49 -3.70
CA GLU A 27 -0.62 11.12 -2.36
C GLU A 27 0.25 9.86 -2.39
N ILE A 28 -0.11 8.88 -3.22
CA ILE A 28 0.67 7.65 -3.40
C ILE A 28 2.01 7.96 -4.09
N GLU A 29 2.01 8.80 -5.13
CA GLU A 29 3.23 9.26 -5.80
C GLU A 29 4.15 10.02 -4.85
N GLN A 30 3.59 10.94 -4.05
CA GLN A 30 4.33 11.69 -3.05
C GLN A 30 4.94 10.78 -1.98
N TYR A 31 4.21 9.75 -1.56
CA TYR A 31 4.72 8.73 -0.64
C TYR A 31 5.92 7.97 -1.23
N LEU A 32 5.81 7.45 -2.46
CA LEU A 32 6.88 6.73 -3.12
C LEU A 32 8.11 7.61 -3.31
N TRP A 33 7.91 8.85 -3.78
CA TRP A 33 8.98 9.84 -3.93
C TRP A 33 9.67 10.14 -2.60
N TRP A 34 8.91 10.42 -1.54
CA TRP A 34 9.48 10.73 -0.23
C TRP A 34 10.27 9.54 0.34
N CYS A 35 9.68 8.34 0.27
CA CYS A 35 10.34 7.13 0.74
C CYS A 35 11.62 6.82 -0.04
N HIS A 36 11.60 6.95 -1.36
CA HIS A 36 12.80 6.75 -2.17
C HIS A 36 13.92 7.71 -1.76
N ASN A 37 13.63 9.00 -1.73
CA ASN A 37 14.64 10.01 -1.39
C ASN A 37 15.16 9.91 0.05
N HIS A 38 14.35 9.36 0.97
CA HIS A 38 14.75 9.19 2.36
C HIS A 38 15.54 7.90 2.61
N TRP A 39 15.16 6.79 1.96
CA TRP A 39 15.67 5.46 2.28
C TRP A 39 16.63 4.87 1.23
N MET A 40 16.57 5.31 -0.03
CA MET A 40 17.42 4.81 -1.12
C MET A 40 18.59 5.76 -1.38
N LEU A 41 19.48 5.92 -0.40
CA LEU A 41 20.56 6.92 -0.43
C LEU A 41 21.61 6.70 -1.54
N ASP A 42 21.72 5.47 -2.05
CA ASP A 42 22.62 5.11 -3.15
C ASP A 42 22.00 5.35 -4.54
N GLU A 43 20.71 5.64 -4.61
CA GLU A 43 19.99 5.95 -5.84
C GLU A 43 19.82 7.46 -6.03
N LYS A 44 19.68 7.89 -7.28
CA LYS A 44 19.35 9.29 -7.58
C LYS A 44 17.89 9.56 -7.21
N PRO A 45 17.52 10.81 -6.90
CA PRO A 45 16.12 11.20 -6.77
C PRO A 45 15.28 10.68 -7.94
N MET A 46 14.12 10.11 -7.62
CA MET A 46 13.32 9.34 -8.56
C MET A 46 11.85 9.71 -8.48
N HIS A 47 11.21 9.81 -9.63
CA HIS A 47 9.77 9.95 -9.73
C HIS A 47 9.11 8.61 -10.00
N TYR A 48 7.83 8.53 -9.65
CA TYR A 48 6.99 7.36 -9.86
C TYR A 48 5.76 7.81 -10.61
N GLU A 49 5.36 7.03 -11.60
CA GLU A 49 4.06 7.15 -12.26
C GLU A 49 3.14 6.11 -11.65
N VAL A 50 2.10 6.56 -10.95
CA VAL A 50 1.11 5.66 -10.34
C VAL A 50 -0.11 5.56 -11.25
N ARG A 51 -0.45 4.34 -11.63
CA ARG A 51 -1.69 4.00 -12.33
C ARG A 51 -2.79 3.75 -11.33
N GLY A 52 -4.05 3.88 -11.76
CA GLY A 52 -5.21 3.61 -10.91
C GLY A 52 -5.20 2.19 -10.30
N ALA A 53 -6.12 1.94 -9.36
CA ALA A 53 -6.22 0.65 -8.70
C ALA A 53 -6.39 -0.48 -9.73
N VAL A 54 -5.48 -1.47 -9.67
CA VAL A 54 -5.43 -2.64 -10.56
C VAL A 54 -6.08 -3.88 -9.94
N ALA A 55 -6.26 -3.88 -8.62
CA ALA A 55 -7.02 -4.89 -7.90
C ALA A 55 -7.60 -4.28 -6.62
N GLU A 56 -8.72 -4.83 -6.15
CA GLU A 56 -9.34 -4.46 -4.88
C GLU A 56 -9.98 -5.67 -4.21
N GLN A 57 -9.99 -5.70 -2.88
CA GLN A 57 -10.60 -6.77 -2.13
C GLN A 57 -11.04 -6.29 -0.76
N THR A 58 -12.15 -6.83 -0.26
CA THR A 58 -12.66 -6.56 1.09
C THR A 58 -12.60 -7.83 1.91
N GLU A 59 -12.07 -7.75 3.13
CA GLU A 59 -11.98 -8.90 4.02
C GLU A 59 -11.90 -8.50 5.50
N ASP A 60 -12.64 -9.22 6.35
CA ASP A 60 -12.59 -9.11 7.81
C ASP A 60 -12.71 -7.67 8.34
N GLY A 61 -13.46 -6.82 7.65
CA GLY A 61 -13.64 -5.41 7.98
C GLY A 61 -12.47 -4.51 7.57
N ARG A 62 -11.65 -4.95 6.63
CA ARG A 62 -10.68 -4.15 5.88
C ARG A 62 -11.08 -4.05 4.43
N HIS A 63 -10.78 -2.92 3.83
CA HIS A 63 -10.75 -2.76 2.38
C HIS A 63 -9.30 -2.63 1.96
N PHE A 64 -8.94 -3.29 0.86
CA PHE A 64 -7.62 -3.25 0.27
C PHE A 64 -7.71 -2.82 -1.18
N TRP A 65 -6.81 -1.94 -1.60
CA TRP A 65 -6.60 -1.55 -2.98
C TRP A 65 -5.14 -1.80 -3.34
N LEU A 66 -4.90 -2.27 -4.55
CA LEU A 66 -3.57 -2.43 -5.11
C LEU A 66 -3.40 -1.44 -6.26
N TYR A 67 -2.43 -0.54 -6.14
CA TYR A 67 -2.03 0.38 -7.19
C TYR A 67 -0.75 -0.12 -7.85
N GLN A 68 -0.68 0.00 -9.17
CA GLN A 68 0.53 -0.28 -9.93
C GLN A 68 1.28 1.03 -10.15
N ALA A 69 2.58 1.02 -9.94
CA ALA A 69 3.46 2.15 -10.21
C ALA A 69 4.68 1.71 -11.01
N SER A 70 5.25 2.64 -11.77
CA SER A 70 6.54 2.44 -12.43
C SER A 70 7.46 3.60 -12.09
N ASP A 71 8.73 3.29 -11.82
CA ASP A 71 9.74 4.31 -11.67
C ASP A 71 10.45 4.66 -12.98
N GLU A 72 11.29 5.70 -12.96
CA GLU A 72 11.98 6.21 -14.15
C GLU A 72 12.94 5.22 -14.82
N VAL A 73 13.39 4.20 -14.08
CA VAL A 73 14.27 3.14 -14.63
C VAL A 73 13.48 1.92 -15.09
N GLY A 74 12.15 1.96 -15.01
CA GLY A 74 11.23 0.95 -15.51
C GLY A 74 10.98 -0.20 -14.56
N ARG A 75 11.34 -0.09 -13.26
CA ARG A 75 10.95 -1.09 -12.27
C ARG A 75 9.46 -0.94 -11.97
N GLU A 76 8.79 -2.08 -11.86
CA GLU A 76 7.40 -2.14 -11.45
C GLU A 76 7.30 -2.22 -9.93
N TRP A 77 6.39 -1.44 -9.40
CA TRP A 77 6.07 -1.37 -7.99
C TRP A 77 4.58 -1.62 -7.80
N TYR A 78 4.23 -2.29 -6.70
CA TYR A 78 2.87 -2.30 -6.21
C TYR A 78 2.79 -1.52 -4.91
N VAL A 79 1.72 -0.74 -4.79
CA VAL A 79 1.36 -0.05 -3.55
C VAL A 79 0.08 -0.67 -3.02
N VAL A 80 0.20 -1.31 -1.86
CA VAL A 80 -0.96 -1.81 -1.12
C VAL A 80 -1.48 -0.66 -0.29
N VAL A 81 -2.74 -0.32 -0.47
CA VAL A 81 -3.48 0.62 0.37
C VAL A 81 -4.53 -0.17 1.15
N GLY A 82 -4.70 0.12 2.43
CA GLY A 82 -5.78 -0.43 3.21
C GLY A 82 -6.49 0.59 4.09
N SER A 83 -7.73 0.27 4.43
CA SER A 83 -8.54 0.98 5.42
C SER A 83 -9.27 -0.03 6.31
N GLY A 84 -9.90 0.42 7.39
CA GLY A 84 -10.56 -0.49 8.32
C GLY A 84 -9.72 -0.76 9.56
N LYS A 85 -9.45 -2.02 9.83
CA LYS A 85 -8.55 -2.43 10.91
C LYS A 85 -7.10 -2.09 10.57
N SER A 86 -6.36 -1.62 11.58
CA SER A 86 -4.92 -1.36 11.49
C SER A 86 -4.14 -2.60 11.00
N PRO A 87 -3.05 -2.40 10.23
CA PRO A 87 -2.15 -3.49 9.84
C PRO A 87 -1.24 -3.93 11.01
N PHE A 88 -1.17 -3.14 12.09
CA PHE A 88 -0.32 -3.41 13.26
C PHE A 88 -1.08 -3.91 14.48
N LYS A 89 -2.32 -3.45 14.68
CA LYS A 89 -3.14 -3.81 15.84
C LYS A 89 -4.61 -3.92 15.45
N PRO A 90 -5.16 -5.14 15.25
CA PRO A 90 -6.51 -5.34 14.71
C PRO A 90 -7.65 -4.71 15.52
N SER A 91 -7.41 -4.38 16.80
CA SER A 91 -8.38 -3.68 17.65
C SER A 91 -8.52 -2.20 17.33
N MET A 92 -7.55 -1.60 16.63
CA MET A 92 -7.56 -0.19 16.23
C MET A 92 -8.13 -0.06 14.82
N LYS A 93 -8.87 1.04 14.58
CA LYS A 93 -9.35 1.41 13.25
C LYS A 93 -8.54 2.56 12.70
N MET A 94 -8.24 2.51 11.41
CA MET A 94 -7.44 3.52 10.71
C MET A 94 -8.15 3.94 9.45
N ARG A 95 -8.16 5.26 9.17
CA ARG A 95 -8.74 5.81 7.94
C ARG A 95 -8.02 5.25 6.70
N GLY A 96 -6.70 5.21 6.75
CA GLY A 96 -5.87 4.69 5.69
C GLY A 96 -4.50 4.30 6.17
N TRP A 97 -3.91 3.34 5.48
CA TRP A 97 -2.49 3.03 5.52
C TRP A 97 -2.06 2.56 4.13
N MET A 98 -0.78 2.73 3.80
CA MET A 98 -0.22 2.25 2.55
C MET A 98 1.23 1.84 2.68
N TYR A 99 1.68 0.93 1.82
CA TYR A 99 3.11 0.68 1.61
C TYR A 99 3.41 0.25 0.17
N GLY A 100 4.61 0.63 -0.30
CA GLY A 100 5.11 0.28 -1.63
C GLY A 100 6.15 -0.82 -1.59
N LYS A 101 6.10 -1.75 -2.55
CA LYS A 101 7.10 -2.79 -2.73
C LYS A 101 7.32 -3.10 -4.20
N GLU A 102 8.57 -3.30 -4.57
CA GLU A 102 8.97 -3.63 -5.92
C GLU A 102 8.45 -5.03 -6.30
N ASN A 103 7.79 -5.15 -7.46
CA ASN A 103 7.27 -6.42 -7.97
C ASN A 103 8.36 -7.24 -8.67
N VAL A 104 9.43 -7.56 -7.94
CA VAL A 104 10.60 -8.29 -8.47
C VAL A 104 10.22 -9.65 -9.08
N LEU A 105 9.16 -10.28 -8.56
CA LEU A 105 8.71 -11.59 -8.99
C LEU A 105 7.74 -11.54 -10.19
N GLY A 106 7.37 -10.35 -10.66
CA GLY A 106 6.43 -10.18 -11.77
C GLY A 106 5.07 -10.83 -11.49
N LEU A 107 4.61 -10.77 -10.23
CA LEU A 107 3.31 -11.35 -9.88
C LEU A 107 2.18 -10.55 -10.52
N ALA A 108 1.13 -11.26 -10.93
CA ALA A 108 -0.12 -10.64 -11.37
C ALA A 108 -0.80 -9.91 -10.18
N PRO A 109 -1.51 -8.79 -10.44
CA PRO A 109 -2.11 -7.95 -9.40
C PRO A 109 -2.94 -8.72 -8.36
N GLU A 110 -3.86 -9.59 -8.81
CA GLU A 110 -4.75 -10.32 -7.91
C GLU A 110 -3.98 -11.35 -7.07
N HIS A 111 -2.98 -11.99 -7.65
CA HIS A 111 -2.15 -12.94 -6.92
C HIS A 111 -1.30 -12.22 -5.86
N TYR A 112 -0.71 -11.08 -6.22
CA TYR A 112 0.05 -10.25 -5.29
C TYR A 112 -0.82 -9.81 -4.11
N LEU A 113 -2.01 -9.25 -4.38
CA LEU A 113 -2.91 -8.77 -3.35
C LEU A 113 -3.36 -9.89 -2.40
N ASN A 114 -3.68 -11.08 -2.93
CA ASN A 114 -4.05 -12.24 -2.12
C ASN A 114 -2.92 -12.69 -1.18
N VAL A 115 -1.66 -12.62 -1.61
CA VAL A 115 -0.51 -12.93 -0.76
C VAL A 115 -0.40 -11.95 0.40
N GLU A 116 -0.46 -10.64 0.11
CA GLU A 116 -0.33 -9.60 1.14
C GLU A 116 -1.49 -9.64 2.16
N ILE A 117 -2.70 -9.92 1.69
CA ILE A 117 -3.86 -10.17 2.56
C ILE A 117 -3.65 -11.42 3.43
N GLY A 118 -3.13 -12.51 2.86
CA GLY A 118 -2.80 -13.72 3.60
C GLY A 118 -1.77 -13.48 4.69
N ASP A 119 -0.72 -12.72 4.39
CA ASP A 119 0.30 -12.32 5.35
C ASP A 119 -0.28 -11.46 6.49
N GLN A 120 -1.20 -10.54 6.18
CA GLN A 120 -1.89 -9.75 7.20
C GLN A 120 -2.76 -10.64 8.11
N ARG A 121 -3.47 -11.63 7.57
CA ARG A 121 -4.24 -12.58 8.40
C ARG A 121 -3.34 -13.37 9.34
N LEU A 122 -2.18 -13.80 8.86
CA LEU A 122 -1.20 -14.51 9.68
C LEU A 122 -0.60 -13.62 10.78
N ALA A 123 -0.39 -12.33 10.50
CA ALA A 123 0.07 -11.36 11.49
C ALA A 123 -0.99 -11.10 12.58
N ASP A 124 -2.25 -10.96 12.20
CA ASP A 124 -3.38 -10.73 13.12
C ASP A 124 -3.63 -11.91 14.09
N ALA A 125 -3.24 -13.12 13.70
CA ALA A 125 -3.44 -14.33 14.50
C ALA A 125 -2.35 -14.56 15.57
N ARG A 126 -1.31 -13.72 15.61
CA ARG A 126 -0.20 -13.80 16.58
C ARG A 126 -0.45 -12.91 17.78
#